data_AF-A0ABD0P901-F1
#
_entry.id   AF-A0ABD0P901-F1
#
_cell.length_a   1.000
_cell.length_b   1.000
_cell.length_c   1.000
_cell.angle_alpha   90.00
_cell.angle_beta   90.00
_cell.angle_gamma   90.00
#
_symmetry.space_group_name_H-M   'P 1'
#
loop_
_entity.id
_entity.type
_entity.pdbx_description
1 polymer ?
#
loop_
_entity_poly.entity_id
_entity_poly.type
_entity_poly.pdbx_seq_one_letter_code
_entity_poly.pdbx_strand_id
1 'polypeptide(L)'
;IERKGSILVDYKDLLSNKLISNTLPDLAKDLKEMPEKILDCLGAAIHQVLTVDLERHAAELQGKEELPASLRPIINIPHISA
;
A
#
# COMPACT_ATOMS: atom_id res chain seq x y z
N ILE A 1 -3.28 9.10 7.34
CA ILE A 1 -2.67 7.86 7.86
C ILE A 1 -3.75 6.78 7.86
N GLU A 2 -3.52 5.65 7.22
CA GLU A 2 -4.46 4.52 7.15
C GLU A 2 -4.83 4.02 8.56
N ARG A 3 -6.11 3.76 8.79
CA ARG A 3 -6.64 3.16 10.01
C ARG A 3 -7.78 2.22 9.68
N LYS A 4 -7.64 0.93 10.02
CA LYS A 4 -8.69 -0.10 9.95
C LYS A 4 -9.27 -0.29 8.54
N GLY A 5 -8.42 -0.27 7.51
CA GLY A 5 -8.83 -0.42 6.11
C GLY A 5 -9.43 0.85 5.51
N SER A 6 -9.31 1.99 6.19
CA SER A 6 -9.80 3.28 5.71
C SER A 6 -8.68 4.31 5.71
N ILE A 7 -8.71 5.23 4.76
CA ILE A 7 -7.70 6.27 4.59
C ILE A 7 -8.37 7.62 4.74
N LEU A 8 -7.97 8.36 5.76
CA LEU A 8 -8.43 9.72 5.96
C LEU A 8 -7.60 10.65 5.09
N VAL A 9 -8.29 11.35 4.19
CA VAL A 9 -7.73 12.38 3.31
C VAL A 9 -8.42 13.70 3.62
N ASP A 10 -7.65 14.74 3.92
CA ASP A 10 -8.20 16.08 4.05
C ASP A 10 -8.48 16.65 2.66
N TYR A 11 -9.73 17.09 2.45
CA TYR A 11 -10.18 17.59 1.16
C TYR A 11 -9.47 18.89 0.75
N LYS A 12 -9.22 19.80 1.70
CA LYS A 12 -8.55 21.08 1.40
C LYS A 12 -7.10 20.83 1.05
N ASP A 13 -6.41 19.96 1.79
CA ASP A 13 -5.02 19.62 1.51
C ASP A 13 -4.87 18.90 0.18
N LEU A 14 -5.82 18.00 -0.16
CA LEU A 14 -5.84 17.30 -1.44
C LEU A 14 -5.93 18.28 -2.62
N LEU A 15 -6.85 19.25 -2.56
CA LEU A 15 -7.07 20.20 -3.64
C LEU A 15 -6.05 21.35 -3.68
N SER A 16 -5.45 21.70 -2.55
CA SER A 16 -4.44 22.77 -2.47
C SER A 16 -3.05 22.29 -2.88
N ASN A 17 -2.87 20.99 -3.08
CA ASN A 17 -1.60 20.43 -3.53
C ASN A 17 -1.34 20.84 -4.99
N LYS A 18 -0.27 21.61 -5.22
CA LYS A 18 0.08 22.15 -6.54
C LYS A 18 0.30 21.07 -7.61
N LEU A 19 0.85 19.91 -7.24
CA LEU A 19 1.07 18.82 -8.20
C LEU A 19 -0.27 18.21 -8.62
N ILE A 20 -1.17 18.02 -7.66
CA ILE A 20 -2.50 17.47 -7.91
C ILE A 20 -3.34 18.47 -8.70
N SER A 21 -3.37 19.75 -8.31
CA SER A 21 -4.13 20.78 -9.02
C SER A 21 -3.66 21.00 -10.46
N ASN A 22 -2.37 20.77 -10.74
CA ASN A 22 -1.84 20.88 -12.10
C ASN A 22 -2.12 19.63 -12.95
N THR A 23 -2.14 18.45 -12.32
CA THR A 23 -2.34 17.17 -13.03
C THR A 23 -3.82 16.83 -13.20
N LEU A 24 -4.64 17.20 -12.21
CA LEU A 24 -6.08 16.96 -12.14
C LEU A 24 -6.80 18.29 -11.80
N PRO A 25 -6.83 19.26 -12.74
CA PRO A 25 -7.39 20.59 -12.48
C PRO A 25 -8.88 20.56 -12.15
N ASP A 26 -9.61 19.59 -12.69
CA ASP A 26 -11.05 19.44 -12.49
C ASP A 26 -11.41 18.54 -11.29
N LEU A 27 -10.42 18.09 -10.50
CA LEU A 27 -10.64 17.12 -9.40
C LEU A 27 -11.73 17.55 -8.42
N ALA A 28 -11.82 18.85 -8.11
CA ALA A 28 -12.84 19.38 -7.21
C ALA A 28 -14.26 19.25 -7.80
N LYS A 29 -14.38 19.46 -9.12
CA LYS A 29 -15.63 19.31 -9.85
C LYS A 29 -15.99 17.83 -9.96
N ASP A 30 -15.04 17.00 -10.34
CA ASP A 30 -15.22 15.56 -10.51
C ASP A 30 -15.59 14.86 -9.19
N LEU A 31 -14.98 15.25 -8.06
CA LEU A 31 -15.35 14.76 -6.73
C LEU A 31 -16.80 15.12 -6.35
N LYS A 32 -17.31 16.25 -6.85
CA LYS A 32 -18.68 16.69 -6.57
C LYS A 32 -19.70 16.04 -7.49
N GLU A 33 -19.37 15.89 -8.77
CA GLU A 33 -20.27 15.33 -9.79
C GLU A 33 -20.27 13.81 -9.81
N MET A 34 -19.12 13.17 -9.54
CA MET A 34 -18.92 11.73 -9.59
C MET A 34 -18.12 11.20 -8.38
N PRO A 35 -18.58 11.43 -7.13
CA PRO A 35 -17.82 11.11 -5.93
C PRO A 35 -17.39 9.65 -5.85
N GLU A 36 -18.29 8.69 -6.11
CA GLU A 36 -18.00 7.26 -6.00
C GLU A 36 -16.88 6.83 -6.94
N LYS A 37 -16.97 7.21 -8.22
CA LYS A 37 -15.96 6.87 -9.23
C LYS A 37 -14.58 7.43 -8.87
N ILE A 38 -14.53 8.67 -8.39
CA ILE A 38 -13.25 9.29 -8.03
C ILE A 38 -12.68 8.64 -6.76
N LEU A 39 -13.51 8.33 -5.77
CA LEU A 39 -13.08 7.63 -4.57
C LEU A 39 -12.62 6.19 -4.86
N ASP A 40 -13.27 5.48 -5.78
CA ASP A 40 -12.83 4.16 -6.23
C ASP A 40 -11.45 4.21 -6.91
N CYS A 41 -11.24 5.19 -7.80
CA CYS A 41 -9.95 5.41 -8.45
C CYS A 41 -8.85 5.74 -7.43
N LEU A 42 -9.13 6.65 -6.48
CA LEU A 42 -8.18 7.00 -5.44
C LEU A 42 -7.87 5.81 -4.53
N GLY A 43 -8.89 5.05 -4.12
CA GLY A 43 -8.73 3.86 -3.30
C GLY A 43 -7.85 2.82 -3.96
N ALA A 44 -8.10 2.53 -5.24
CA ALA A 44 -7.29 1.60 -6.02
C ALA A 44 -5.83 2.07 -6.16
N ALA A 45 -5.62 3.35 -6.50
CA ALA A 45 -4.28 3.92 -6.65
C ALA A 45 -3.48 3.87 -5.33
N ILE A 46 -4.12 4.21 -4.21
CA ILE A 46 -3.45 4.17 -2.91
C ILE A 46 -3.13 2.72 -2.52
N HIS A 47 -4.07 1.79 -2.72
CA HIS A 47 -3.83 0.37 -2.46
C HIS A 47 -2.66 -0.17 -3.29
N GLN A 48 -2.57 0.19 -4.57
CA GLN A 48 -1.47 -0.20 -5.45
C GLN A 48 -0.11 0.30 -4.92
N VAL A 49 0.00 1.58 -4.57
CA VAL A 49 1.25 2.14 -4.04
C VAL A 49 1.65 1.46 -2.73
N LEU A 50 0.71 1.26 -1.81
CA LEU A 50 0.98 0.59 -0.54
C LEU A 50 1.41 -0.88 -0.76
N THR A 51 0.78 -1.57 -1.70
CA THR A 51 1.12 -2.96 -2.03
C THR A 51 2.53 -3.05 -2.59
N VAL A 52 2.87 -2.22 -3.57
CA VAL A 52 4.22 -2.19 -4.18
C VAL A 52 5.29 -1.87 -3.14
N ASP A 53 5.02 -0.94 -2.21
CA ASP A 53 5.94 -0.60 -1.13
C ASP A 53 6.15 -1.78 -0.16
N LEU A 54 5.08 -2.49 0.20
CA LEU A 54 5.15 -3.68 1.05
C LEU A 54 5.90 -4.84 0.37
N GLU A 55 5.63 -5.08 -0.92
CA GLU A 55 6.32 -6.10 -1.72
C GLU A 55 7.82 -5.82 -1.81
N ARG A 56 8.20 -4.55 -2.04
CA ARG A 56 9.59 -4.12 -2.05
C ARG A 56 10.27 -4.40 -0.71
N HIS A 57 9.65 -4.02 0.41
CA HIS A 57 10.21 -4.30 1.73
C HIS A 57 10.30 -5.80 2.04
N ALA A 58 9.33 -6.59 1.62
CA ALA A 58 9.37 -8.05 1.77
C ALA A 58 10.54 -8.66 0.99
N ALA A 59 10.79 -8.21 -0.25
CA ALA A 59 11.93 -8.65 -1.05
C ALA A 59 13.27 -8.27 -0.42
N GLU A 60 13.39 -7.05 0.14
CA GLU A 60 14.59 -6.60 0.86
C GLU A 60 14.86 -7.44 2.12
N LEU A 61 13.82 -7.88 2.83
CA LEU A 61 13.94 -8.76 3.99
C LEU A 61 14.32 -10.19 3.60
N GLN A 62 13.72 -10.74 2.55
CA GLN A 62 14.09 -12.07 2.03
C GLN A 62 15.53 -12.12 1.50
N GLY A 63 15.99 -11.05 0.83
CA GLY A 63 17.38 -10.93 0.40
C GLY A 63 18.38 -10.80 1.56
N LYS A 64 17.92 -10.43 2.76
CA LYS A 64 18.72 -10.43 4.00
C LYS A 64 18.68 -11.78 4.73
N GLU A 65 17.79 -12.69 4.35
CA GLU A 65 17.59 -14.01 4.96
C GLU A 65 18.36 -15.13 4.25
N GLU A 66 19.31 -14.79 3.37
CA GLU A 66 20.40 -15.70 2.99
C GLU A 66 21.38 -15.87 4.18
N LEU A 67 20.88 -16.45 5.27
CA LEU A 67 21.73 -17.03 6.31
C LEU A 67 22.63 -18.08 5.63
N PRO A 68 23.95 -18.04 5.82
CA PRO A 68 24.82 -19.10 5.31
C PRO A 68 24.29 -20.45 5.79
N ALA A 69 24.27 -21.44 4.90
CA ALA A 69 23.70 -22.77 5.14
C ALA A 69 24.16 -23.43 6.46
N SER A 70 25.25 -22.96 7.06
CA SER A 70 25.79 -23.34 8.36
C SER A 70 25.01 -22.88 9.60
N LEU A 71 24.00 -22.01 9.48
CA LEU A 71 23.26 -21.43 10.63
C LEU A 71 21.78 -21.83 10.69
N ARG A 72 21.31 -22.75 9.84
CA ARG A 72 19.93 -23.25 9.94
C ARG A 72 19.78 -24.02 11.27
N PRO A 73 18.85 -23.60 12.16
CA PRO A 73 18.60 -24.35 13.39
C PRO A 73 18.14 -25.77 13.03
N ILE A 74 18.75 -26.78 13.65
CA ILE A 74 18.28 -28.17 13.53
C ILE A 74 16.99 -28.26 14.34
N ILE A 75 15.85 -28.15 13.67
CA ILE A 75 14.53 -28.31 14.30
C ILE A 75 14.14 -29.79 14.17
N ASN A 76 14.19 -30.53 15.28
CA ASN A 76 13.72 -31.90 15.36
C ASN A 76 12.20 -31.90 15.66
N ILE A 77 11.38 -31.78 14.62
CA ILE A 77 9.93 -31.91 14.77
C ILE A 77 9.57 -33.39 14.59
N PRO A 78 8.96 -34.06 15.58
CA PRO A 78 8.53 -35.44 15.41
C PRO A 78 7.41 -35.52 14.37
N HIS A 79 7.65 -36.30 13.32
CA HIS A 79 6.67 -36.57 12.28
C HIS A 79 5.60 -37.52 12.82
N ILE A 80 4.39 -37.01 13.09
CA ILE A 80 3.25 -37.85 13.45
C ILE A 80 2.58 -38.29 12.15
N SER A 81 2.75 -39.57 11.80
CA SER A 81 2.01 -40.20 10.71
C SER A 81 0.57 -40.47 11.16
N ALA A 82 -0.41 -40.06 10.35
CA ALA A 82 -1.84 -40.26 10.59
C ALA A 82 -2.25 -41.74 10.49
#